data_AF-A0A3D0Y7F2-F1
#
_entry.id   AF-A0A3D0Y7F2-F1
#
_cell.length_a   1.000
_cell.length_b   1.000
_cell.length_c   1.000
_cell.angle_alpha   90.00
_cell.angle_beta   90.00
_cell.angle_gamma   90.00
#
_symmetry.space_group_name_H-M   'P 1'
#
loop_
_entity.id
_entity.type
_entity.pdbx_description
1 polymer ?
#
loop_
_entity_poly.entity_id
_entity_poly.type
_entity_poly.pdbx_seq_one_letter_code
_entity_poly.pdbx_strand_id
1 'polypeptide(L)'
;MISSENSNTTSEDLYGLFSFSYNDFSDPIQWSDATGISRIKKYPNGFASLYKIGITNENKSEDSSIKQLWVSVSYGKETEGGITLGGSEKISDPVDLDFKDEFSYNTVKRVFYFKKKGISPLGLIVHIEKQHIKPTKFFYGFILRTRLFFWRKFLTSLIKLFDKTLTGILWLISGERTSEDIWSRMLMDKNKVGLYANNSSRVHNIPLKPAEFSNVGTIDFFGYKAKRWSVISFCVIHLGISIVFITYQYKPSLLKFLFNNNFLTLCYIVVSFAFFESLIPETLKILTNKFIPNIFNKIVFKSIKV
;
A
#
# COMPACT_ATOMS: atom_id res chain seq x y z
N MET A 1 -16.36 2.22 -28.41
CA MET A 1 -16.19 0.80 -28.74
C MET A 1 -14.69 0.52 -28.81
N ILE A 2 -14.12 0.00 -27.73
CA ILE A 2 -12.76 -0.54 -27.74
C ILE A 2 -12.96 -2.05 -27.63
N SER A 3 -12.68 -2.75 -28.72
CA SER A 3 -12.72 -4.20 -28.78
C SER A 3 -11.68 -4.76 -27.81
N SER A 4 -12.15 -5.35 -26.72
CA SER A 4 -11.34 -6.25 -25.91
C SER A 4 -11.06 -7.51 -26.73
N GLU A 5 -9.97 -7.51 -27.48
CA GLU A 5 -9.40 -8.75 -27.98
C GLU A 5 -8.93 -9.57 -26.77
N ASN A 6 -9.83 -10.44 -26.30
CA ASN A 6 -9.44 -11.60 -25.52
C ASN A 6 -8.59 -12.48 -26.45
N SER A 7 -7.27 -12.24 -26.47
CA SER A 7 -6.33 -13.16 -27.07
C SER A 7 -6.33 -14.44 -26.22
N ASN A 8 -7.16 -15.41 -26.60
CA ASN A 8 -7.09 -16.78 -26.11
C ASN A 8 -5.70 -17.31 -26.47
N THR A 9 -4.72 -17.10 -25.60
CA THR A 9 -3.40 -17.71 -25.76
C THR A 9 -3.61 -19.21 -25.52
N THR A 10 -3.33 -20.04 -26.53
CA THR A 10 -3.57 -21.48 -26.44
C THR A 10 -2.57 -22.12 -25.47
N SER A 11 -2.91 -23.27 -24.87
CA SER A 11 -1.98 -24.00 -24.01
C SER A 11 -0.65 -24.31 -24.73
N GLU A 12 -0.70 -24.58 -26.04
CA GLU A 12 0.47 -24.80 -26.89
C GLU A 12 1.42 -23.59 -26.93
N ASP A 13 0.88 -22.36 -27.00
CA ASP A 13 1.69 -21.13 -26.93
C ASP A 13 2.38 -20.96 -25.57
N LEU A 14 1.75 -21.41 -24.49
CA LEU A 14 2.31 -21.37 -23.13
C LEU A 14 3.43 -22.42 -22.95
N TYR A 15 3.26 -23.61 -23.52
CA TYR A 15 4.29 -24.66 -23.53
C TYR A 15 5.50 -24.29 -24.40
N GLY A 16 5.30 -23.54 -25.48
CA GLY A 16 6.38 -23.01 -26.33
C GLY A 16 7.30 -22.03 -25.60
N LEU A 17 6.78 -21.29 -24.62
CA LEU A 17 7.54 -20.30 -23.84
C LEU A 17 8.33 -20.89 -22.66
N PHE A 18 7.90 -22.02 -22.11
CA PHE A 18 8.51 -22.67 -20.94
C PHE A 18 8.79 -24.16 -21.21
N SER A 19 9.77 -24.48 -22.05
CA SER A 19 10.11 -25.87 -22.38
C SER A 19 11.28 -26.40 -21.52
N PHE A 20 11.02 -26.83 -20.28
CA PHE A 20 11.98 -27.59 -19.46
C PHE A 20 11.28 -28.66 -18.63
N SER A 21 12.03 -29.71 -18.23
CA SER A 21 11.47 -30.87 -17.53
C SER A 21 10.82 -30.49 -16.20
N TYR A 22 9.54 -30.88 -16.06
CA TYR A 22 8.57 -30.45 -15.06
C TYR A 22 8.65 -31.17 -13.72
N ASN A 23 9.77 -31.83 -13.38
CA ASN A 23 9.77 -32.86 -12.33
C ASN A 23 9.35 -32.38 -10.91
N ASP A 24 9.06 -31.11 -10.68
CA ASP A 24 8.42 -30.60 -9.46
C ASP A 24 7.58 -29.31 -9.67
N PHE A 25 7.27 -28.92 -10.92
CA PHE A 25 6.55 -27.67 -11.23
C PHE A 25 5.17 -27.95 -11.81
N SER A 26 4.24 -27.01 -11.58
CA SER A 26 2.94 -27.01 -12.24
C SER A 26 3.12 -26.88 -13.75
N ASP A 27 2.09 -27.33 -14.49
CA ASP A 27 1.91 -26.90 -15.87
C ASP A 27 1.94 -25.37 -15.99
N PRO A 28 2.27 -24.82 -17.18
CA PRO A 28 2.19 -23.39 -17.43
C PRO A 28 0.79 -22.84 -17.13
N ILE A 29 0.73 -21.82 -16.29
CA ILE A 29 -0.48 -21.13 -15.84
C ILE A 29 -0.46 -19.70 -16.41
N GLN A 30 -1.60 -19.27 -16.93
CA GLN A 30 -1.85 -17.86 -17.22
C GLN A 30 -2.36 -17.16 -15.96
N TRP A 31 -1.59 -16.20 -15.47
CA TRP A 31 -2.03 -15.24 -14.46
C TRP A 31 -2.54 -13.96 -15.13
N SER A 32 -3.15 -13.07 -14.34
CA SER A 32 -3.71 -11.79 -14.83
C SER A 32 -2.70 -10.92 -15.59
N ASP A 33 -1.44 -10.98 -15.17
CA ASP A 33 -0.36 -10.06 -15.57
C ASP A 33 0.87 -10.78 -16.13
N ALA A 34 0.91 -12.12 -16.06
CA ALA A 34 2.04 -12.91 -16.50
C ALA A 34 1.64 -14.34 -16.91
N THR A 35 2.46 -14.95 -17.76
CA THR A 35 2.43 -16.39 -18.04
C THR A 35 3.59 -17.05 -17.29
N GLY A 36 3.38 -18.16 -16.59
CA GLY A 36 4.50 -18.82 -15.93
C GLY A 36 4.18 -20.16 -15.30
N ILE A 37 5.11 -20.66 -14.49
CA ILE A 37 5.00 -21.91 -13.75
C ILE A 37 5.08 -21.64 -12.26
N SER A 38 4.60 -22.60 -11.47
CA SER A 38 4.64 -22.50 -10.02
C SER A 38 5.09 -23.79 -9.35
N ARG A 39 5.66 -23.69 -8.15
CA ARG A 39 5.99 -24.83 -7.31
C ARG A 39 5.60 -24.55 -5.87
N ILE A 40 4.98 -25.52 -5.22
CA ILE A 40 4.72 -25.46 -3.77
C ILE A 40 5.74 -26.33 -3.05
N LYS A 41 6.39 -25.77 -2.05
CA LYS A 41 7.19 -26.50 -1.07
C LYS A 41 6.45 -26.50 0.27
N LYS A 42 5.96 -27.67 0.69
CA LYS A 42 5.25 -27.84 1.96
C LYS A 42 6.24 -27.98 3.13
N TYR A 43 5.85 -27.48 4.29
CA TYR A 43 6.58 -27.62 5.55
C TYR A 43 5.76 -28.41 6.58
N PRO A 44 6.40 -29.07 7.56
CA PRO A 44 5.71 -29.93 8.53
C PRO A 44 4.70 -29.22 9.44
N ASN A 45 4.74 -27.89 9.50
CA ASN A 45 3.93 -27.05 10.40
C ASN A 45 2.61 -26.56 9.76
N GLY A 46 2.21 -27.10 8.61
CA GLY A 46 1.03 -26.65 7.87
C GLY A 46 1.22 -25.33 7.11
N PHE A 47 2.46 -24.90 6.93
CA PHE A 47 2.84 -23.79 6.08
C PHE A 47 3.48 -24.30 4.78
N ALA A 48 3.48 -23.47 3.75
CA ALA A 48 4.15 -23.76 2.49
C ALA A 48 4.73 -22.49 1.87
N SER A 49 5.74 -22.67 1.02
CA SER A 49 6.27 -21.63 0.14
C SER A 49 5.81 -21.87 -1.28
N LEU A 50 5.21 -20.85 -1.90
CA LEU A 50 4.81 -20.83 -3.30
C LEU A 50 5.86 -20.06 -4.09
N TYR A 51 6.52 -20.73 -5.02
CA TYR A 51 7.46 -20.16 -5.97
C TYR A 51 6.70 -19.94 -7.28
N LYS A 52 6.78 -18.73 -7.84
CA LYS A 52 6.22 -18.38 -9.15
C LYS A 52 7.34 -17.86 -10.03
N ILE A 53 7.43 -18.37 -11.25
CA ILE A 53 8.39 -17.94 -12.26
C ILE A 53 7.58 -17.70 -13.54
N GLY A 54 7.55 -16.47 -14.05
CA GLY A 54 6.81 -16.13 -15.24
C GLY A 54 7.46 -15.04 -16.08
N ILE A 55 6.88 -14.80 -17.24
CA ILE A 55 7.16 -13.68 -18.12
C ILE A 55 5.94 -12.78 -18.07
N THR A 56 6.12 -11.48 -17.80
CA THR A 56 5.02 -10.52 -17.79
C THR A 56 4.42 -10.38 -19.19
N ASN A 57 3.13 -10.06 -19.27
CA ASN A 57 2.45 -9.87 -20.56
C ASN A 57 3.14 -8.77 -21.41
N GLU A 58 3.68 -7.74 -20.76
CA GLU A 58 4.48 -6.69 -21.40
C GLU A 58 5.78 -7.21 -22.02
N ASN A 59 6.54 -8.04 -21.30
CA ASN A 59 7.75 -8.65 -21.86
C ASN A 59 7.43 -9.70 -22.94
N LYS A 60 6.26 -10.34 -22.86
CA LYS A 60 5.83 -11.36 -23.82
C LYS A 60 5.71 -10.77 -25.23
N SER A 61 5.16 -9.56 -25.37
CA SER A 61 4.93 -8.88 -26.65
C SER A 61 6.18 -8.21 -27.26
N GLU A 62 7.29 -8.07 -26.53
CA GLU A 62 8.53 -7.52 -27.10
C GLU A 62 9.18 -8.48 -28.12
N ASP A 63 9.74 -7.96 -29.21
CA ASP A 63 10.39 -8.80 -30.25
C ASP A 63 11.80 -9.32 -29.84
N SER A 64 12.12 -9.27 -28.54
CA SER A 64 13.38 -9.76 -27.98
C SER A 64 13.35 -11.26 -27.71
N SER A 65 14.42 -11.96 -28.09
CA SER A 65 14.66 -13.36 -27.70
C SER A 65 14.98 -13.52 -26.21
N ILE A 66 15.38 -12.44 -25.52
CA ILE A 66 15.65 -12.42 -24.09
C ILE A 66 14.46 -11.76 -23.40
N LYS A 67 13.76 -12.56 -22.59
CA LYS A 67 12.60 -12.13 -21.81
C LYS A 67 13.00 -11.94 -20.36
N GLN A 68 12.66 -10.81 -19.75
CA GLN A 68 12.83 -10.65 -18.30
C GLN A 68 11.84 -11.55 -17.57
N LEU A 69 12.30 -12.18 -16.50
CA LEU A 69 11.47 -13.04 -15.68
C LEU A 69 10.95 -12.27 -14.48
N TRP A 70 9.65 -12.42 -14.24
CA TRP A 70 9.04 -12.16 -12.96
C TRP A 70 9.16 -13.41 -12.08
N VAL A 71 9.93 -13.29 -11.01
CA VAL A 71 10.18 -14.40 -10.09
C VAL A 71 9.75 -13.95 -8.70
N SER A 72 8.77 -14.62 -8.13
CA SER A 72 8.31 -14.35 -6.77
C SER A 72 8.28 -15.61 -5.92
N VAL A 73 8.49 -15.43 -4.61
CA VAL A 73 8.33 -16.48 -3.61
C VAL A 73 7.51 -15.91 -2.47
N SER A 74 6.51 -16.66 -2.03
CA SER A 74 5.58 -16.27 -0.96
C SER A 74 5.47 -17.38 0.06
N TYR A 75 5.39 -17.05 1.35
CA TYR A 75 5.23 -18.00 2.45
C TYR A 75 3.88 -17.80 3.14
N GLY A 76 3.20 -18.90 3.47
CA GLY A 76 1.88 -18.81 4.05
C GLY A 76 1.33 -20.13 4.56
N LYS A 77 0.12 -20.06 5.12
CA LYS A 77 -0.61 -21.25 5.56
C LYS A 77 -1.11 -22.00 4.33
N GLU A 78 -0.90 -23.31 4.31
CA GLU A 78 -1.38 -24.15 3.22
C GLU A 78 -2.92 -24.18 3.22
N THR A 79 -3.49 -24.11 2.01
CA THR A 79 -4.93 -24.25 1.75
C THR A 79 -5.15 -25.10 0.51
N GLU A 80 -6.36 -25.63 0.33
CA GLU A 80 -6.71 -26.47 -0.82
C GLU A 80 -6.47 -25.80 -2.19
N GLY A 81 -6.44 -24.46 -2.25
CA GLY A 81 -6.21 -23.67 -3.47
C GLY A 81 -4.84 -23.01 -3.60
N GLY A 82 -3.88 -23.31 -2.71
CA GLY A 82 -2.54 -22.70 -2.70
C GLY A 82 -2.11 -22.27 -1.29
N ILE A 83 -1.59 -21.05 -1.15
CA ILE A 83 -1.22 -20.51 0.15
C ILE A 83 -2.05 -19.27 0.47
N THR A 84 -2.58 -19.20 1.70
CA THR A 84 -3.03 -17.93 2.24
C THR A 84 -1.80 -17.24 2.78
N LEU A 85 -1.52 -16.02 2.31
CA LEU A 85 -0.43 -15.20 2.85
C LEU A 85 -0.62 -15.11 4.36
N GLY A 86 0.15 -15.92 5.06
CA GLY A 86 0.21 -15.91 6.50
C GLY A 86 0.97 -14.65 6.80
N GLY A 87 0.29 -13.65 7.36
CA GLY A 87 0.95 -12.46 7.86
C GLY A 87 2.23 -12.88 8.56
N SER A 88 3.34 -12.27 8.18
CA SER A 88 4.66 -12.42 8.79
C SER A 88 4.62 -11.96 10.25
N GLU A 89 3.94 -12.73 11.09
CA GLU A 89 3.72 -12.42 12.49
C GLU A 89 4.99 -12.73 13.25
N LYS A 90 5.63 -13.87 12.94
CA LYS A 90 6.88 -14.30 13.56
C LYS A 90 8.09 -13.84 12.75
N ILE A 91 9.06 -13.30 13.48
CA ILE A 91 10.33 -12.79 12.95
C ILE A 91 11.21 -13.93 12.38
N SER A 92 10.90 -15.18 12.75
CA SER A 92 11.58 -16.40 12.28
C SER A 92 11.10 -16.90 10.93
N ASP A 93 10.00 -16.37 10.40
CA ASP A 93 9.37 -16.92 9.20
C ASP A 93 10.13 -16.49 7.93
N PRO A 94 10.09 -17.31 6.87
CA PRO A 94 10.56 -16.91 5.55
C PRO A 94 9.84 -15.65 5.07
N VAL A 95 10.51 -14.88 4.20
CA VAL A 95 10.00 -13.58 3.74
C VAL A 95 9.58 -13.67 2.30
N ASP A 96 8.44 -13.08 1.98
CA ASP A 96 8.00 -12.93 0.59
C ASP A 96 8.94 -12.01 -0.18
N LEU A 97 9.51 -12.53 -1.27
CA LEU A 97 10.47 -11.82 -2.12
C LEU A 97 9.95 -11.78 -3.56
N ASP A 98 10.27 -10.68 -4.24
CA ASP A 98 10.01 -10.46 -5.65
C ASP A 98 11.32 -10.01 -6.31
N PHE A 99 11.81 -10.80 -7.27
CA PHE A 99 13.07 -10.61 -7.98
C PHE A 99 12.79 -10.03 -9.37
N LYS A 100 12.45 -8.75 -9.42
CA LYS A 100 12.22 -8.04 -10.68
C LYS A 100 13.54 -7.77 -11.39
N ASP A 101 13.60 -8.11 -12.68
CA ASP A 101 14.71 -7.82 -13.61
C ASP A 101 16.08 -8.44 -13.21
N GLU A 102 16.09 -9.37 -12.26
CA GLU A 102 17.33 -10.07 -11.87
C GLU A 102 17.61 -11.29 -12.75
N PHE A 103 16.53 -11.90 -13.24
CA PHE A 103 16.56 -13.11 -14.04
C PHE A 103 15.98 -12.83 -15.43
N SER A 104 16.56 -13.46 -16.43
CA SER A 104 16.03 -13.46 -17.79
C SER A 104 16.08 -14.85 -18.39
N TYR A 105 15.25 -15.08 -19.40
CA TYR A 105 15.16 -16.33 -20.13
C TYR A 105 15.34 -16.08 -21.62
N ASN A 106 16.23 -16.84 -22.24
CA ASN A 106 16.35 -16.83 -23.69
C ASN A 106 15.45 -17.90 -24.28
N THR A 107 14.40 -17.50 -24.99
CA THR A 107 13.38 -18.41 -25.55
C THR A 107 13.93 -19.31 -26.65
N VAL A 108 14.93 -18.83 -27.41
CA VAL A 108 15.55 -19.59 -28.51
C VAL A 108 16.55 -20.61 -27.99
N LYS A 109 17.48 -20.19 -27.12
CA LYS A 109 18.53 -21.04 -26.55
C LYS A 109 18.05 -21.90 -25.37
N ARG A 110 16.88 -21.58 -24.81
CA ARG A 110 16.29 -22.22 -23.63
C ARG A 110 17.19 -22.17 -22.39
N VAL A 111 17.89 -21.05 -22.20
CA VAL A 111 18.83 -20.84 -21.09
C VAL A 111 18.34 -19.71 -20.19
N PHE A 112 18.40 -19.93 -18.88
CA PHE A 112 18.17 -18.90 -17.87
C PHE A 112 19.44 -18.10 -17.64
N TYR A 113 19.31 -16.82 -17.37
CA TYR A 113 20.40 -15.92 -17.03
C TYR A 113 20.11 -15.21 -15.71
N PHE A 114 21.14 -15.09 -14.88
CA PHE A 114 21.16 -14.21 -13.72
C PHE A 114 22.15 -13.06 -13.99
N LYS A 115 21.66 -11.83 -14.10
CA LYS A 115 22.41 -10.58 -14.38
C LYS A 115 23.30 -10.52 -15.63
N LYS A 116 23.58 -11.65 -16.30
CA LYS A 116 24.31 -11.91 -17.57
C LYS A 116 24.95 -13.31 -17.62
N LYS A 117 24.96 -14.07 -16.52
CA LYS A 117 25.55 -15.42 -16.46
C LYS A 117 24.48 -16.48 -16.61
N GLY A 118 24.75 -17.51 -17.43
CA GLY A 118 23.87 -18.66 -17.57
C GLY A 118 23.69 -19.39 -16.23
N ILE A 119 22.47 -19.76 -15.91
CA ILE A 119 22.09 -20.49 -14.69
C ILE A 119 21.20 -21.66 -15.06
N SER A 120 21.34 -22.80 -14.38
CA SER A 120 20.41 -23.91 -14.55
C SER A 120 19.06 -23.59 -13.88
N PRO A 121 17.95 -24.20 -14.32
CA PRO A 121 16.65 -24.03 -13.66
C PRO A 121 16.72 -24.38 -12.16
N LEU A 122 17.42 -25.46 -11.82
CA LEU A 122 17.66 -25.85 -10.43
C LEU A 122 18.50 -24.82 -9.66
N GLY A 123 19.53 -24.24 -10.30
CA GLY A 123 20.33 -23.18 -9.73
C GLY A 123 19.52 -21.91 -9.43
N LEU A 124 18.57 -21.56 -10.29
CA LEU A 124 17.64 -20.43 -10.08
C LEU A 124 16.78 -20.67 -8.83
N ILE A 125 16.20 -21.87 -8.67
CA ILE A 125 15.40 -22.23 -7.50
C ILE A 125 16.23 -22.16 -6.22
N VAL A 126 17.41 -22.78 -6.23
CA VAL A 126 18.32 -22.79 -5.08
C VAL A 126 18.73 -21.36 -4.69
N HIS A 127 18.92 -20.47 -5.67
CA HIS A 127 19.19 -19.06 -5.41
C HIS A 127 18.02 -18.39 -4.70
N ILE A 128 16.81 -18.52 -5.23
CA ILE A 128 15.60 -17.93 -4.66
C ILE A 128 15.34 -18.48 -3.26
N GLU A 129 15.43 -19.80 -3.09
CA GLU A 129 15.26 -20.46 -1.80
C GLU A 129 16.26 -19.94 -0.78
N LYS A 130 17.55 -19.87 -1.14
CA LYS A 130 18.59 -19.37 -0.23
C LYS A 130 18.31 -17.96 0.26
N GLN A 131 17.77 -17.08 -0.60
CA GLN A 131 17.38 -15.72 -0.21
C GLN A 131 16.09 -15.71 0.63
N HIS A 132 15.11 -16.53 0.26
CA HIS A 132 13.83 -16.68 0.97
C HIS A 132 14.01 -17.16 2.41
N ILE A 133 14.94 -18.09 2.64
CA ILE A 133 15.27 -18.62 3.98
C ILE A 133 16.38 -17.83 4.68
N LYS A 134 17.09 -16.93 3.99
CA LYS A 134 18.12 -16.08 4.61
C LYS A 134 17.61 -15.35 5.87
N PRO A 135 16.37 -14.80 5.90
CA PRO A 135 15.79 -14.25 7.13
C PRO A 135 15.62 -15.25 8.27
N THR A 136 15.58 -16.57 8.05
CA THR A 136 15.48 -17.54 9.15
C THR A 136 16.82 -17.73 9.89
N LYS A 137 17.95 -17.38 9.27
CA LYS A 137 19.29 -17.47 9.88
C LYS A 137 19.55 -16.36 10.89
N PHE A 138 20.26 -16.65 11.98
CA PHE A 138 20.44 -15.72 13.10
C PHE A 138 21.13 -14.40 12.71
N PHE A 139 22.39 -14.44 12.23
CA PHE A 139 23.16 -13.22 11.94
C PHE A 139 22.76 -12.53 10.63
N TYR A 140 22.75 -13.24 9.51
CA TYR A 140 22.38 -12.68 8.20
C TYR A 140 20.90 -12.30 8.12
N GLY A 141 20.05 -13.04 8.84
CA GLY A 141 18.64 -12.72 8.93
C GLY A 141 18.39 -11.50 9.80
N PHE A 142 19.18 -11.23 10.85
CA PHE A 142 18.97 -10.07 11.72
C PHE A 142 18.94 -8.74 10.96
N ILE A 143 19.91 -8.48 10.07
CA ILE A 143 19.95 -7.23 9.29
C ILE A 143 18.70 -7.11 8.39
N LEU A 144 18.35 -8.19 7.69
CA LEU A 144 17.18 -8.22 6.82
C LEU A 144 15.88 -8.07 7.64
N ARG A 145 15.78 -8.73 8.80
CA ARG A 145 14.67 -8.68 9.77
C ARG A 145 14.45 -7.27 10.29
N THR A 146 15.52 -6.59 10.72
CA THR A 146 15.43 -5.21 11.24
C THR A 146 14.97 -4.28 10.13
N ARG A 147 15.51 -4.43 8.92
CA ARG A 147 15.07 -3.65 7.75
C ARG A 147 13.60 -3.93 7.42
N LEU A 148 13.19 -5.19 7.32
CA LEU A 148 11.81 -5.57 7.02
C LEU A 148 10.84 -5.13 8.10
N PHE A 149 11.19 -5.29 9.38
CA PHE A 149 10.40 -4.82 10.51
C PHE A 149 10.22 -3.31 10.44
N PHE A 150 11.30 -2.56 10.19
CA PHE A 150 11.26 -1.12 10.06
C PHE A 150 10.33 -0.68 8.92
N TRP A 151 10.52 -1.22 7.72
CA TRP A 151 9.73 -0.82 6.54
C TRP A 151 8.28 -1.34 6.57
N ARG A 152 8.05 -2.60 6.95
CA ARG A 152 6.72 -3.23 6.88
C ARG A 152 5.87 -3.00 8.13
N LYS A 153 6.45 -3.01 9.33
CA LYS A 153 5.70 -2.86 10.59
C LYS A 153 5.81 -1.45 11.16
N PHE A 154 7.02 -0.99 11.47
CA PHE A 154 7.21 0.29 12.17
C PHE A 154 6.73 1.49 11.34
N LEU A 155 7.22 1.63 10.10
CA LEU A 155 6.88 2.76 9.24
C LEU A 155 5.41 2.75 8.83
N THR A 156 4.85 1.56 8.53
CA THR A 156 3.40 1.38 8.34
C THR A 156 2.60 1.84 9.56
N SER A 157 3.00 1.44 10.77
CA SER A 157 2.33 1.87 12.01
C SER A 157 2.47 3.37 12.25
N LEU A 158 3.60 3.97 11.90
CA LEU A 158 3.81 5.41 12.01
C LEU A 158 2.88 6.18 11.06
N ILE A 159 2.74 5.71 9.82
CA ILE A 159 1.80 6.28 8.83
C ILE A 159 0.36 6.10 9.30
N LYS A 160 -0.01 4.93 9.85
CA LYS A 160 -1.32 4.68 10.47
C LYS A 160 -1.61 5.67 11.59
N LEU A 161 -0.63 5.90 12.46
CA LEU A 161 -0.77 6.83 13.56
C LEU A 161 -0.99 8.25 13.04
N PHE A 162 -0.18 8.68 12.07
CA PHE A 162 -0.29 10.00 11.46
C PHE A 162 -1.64 10.23 10.77
N ASP A 163 -2.12 9.23 10.02
CA ASP A 163 -3.44 9.25 9.38
C ASP A 163 -4.59 9.36 10.39
N LYS A 164 -4.54 8.57 11.48
CA LYS A 164 -5.49 8.66 12.58
C LYS A 164 -5.46 10.03 13.26
N THR A 165 -4.27 10.59 13.47
CA THR A 165 -4.13 11.93 14.05
C THR A 165 -4.75 12.99 13.14
N LEU A 166 -4.47 12.97 11.83
CA LEU A 166 -5.05 13.92 10.88
C LEU A 166 -6.57 13.78 10.78
N THR A 167 -7.08 12.56 10.75
CA THR A 167 -8.53 12.29 10.77
C THR A 167 -9.17 12.79 12.07
N GLY A 168 -8.50 12.60 13.21
CA GLY A 168 -8.94 13.15 14.49
C GLY A 168 -8.96 14.68 14.52
N ILE A 169 -7.94 15.33 13.94
CA ILE A 169 -7.89 16.79 13.79
C ILE A 169 -9.02 17.27 12.87
N LEU A 170 -9.25 16.61 11.74
CA LEU A 170 -10.33 16.94 10.81
C LEU A 170 -11.69 16.85 11.50
N TRP A 171 -11.92 15.79 12.27
CA TRP A 171 -13.14 15.63 13.07
C TRP A 171 -13.27 16.73 14.12
N LEU A 172 -12.20 17.08 14.83
CA LEU A 172 -12.21 18.14 15.83
C LEU A 172 -12.57 19.50 15.21
N ILE A 173 -12.02 19.83 14.04
CA ILE A 173 -12.22 21.14 13.38
C ILE A 173 -13.58 21.24 12.67
N SER A 174 -13.97 20.19 11.93
CA SER A 174 -15.11 20.23 11.01
C SER A 174 -16.32 19.42 11.48
N GLY A 175 -16.13 18.53 12.46
CA GLY A 175 -17.15 17.58 12.91
C GLY A 175 -17.37 16.43 11.93
N GLU A 176 -16.70 16.45 10.77
CA GLU A 176 -16.84 15.43 9.75
C GLU A 176 -16.15 14.15 10.19
N ARG A 177 -16.89 13.05 10.18
CA ARG A 177 -16.32 11.71 10.28
C ARG A 177 -16.07 11.20 8.86
N THR A 178 -14.82 11.06 8.49
CA THR A 178 -14.46 10.31 7.28
C THR A 178 -14.72 8.84 7.59
N SER A 179 -15.77 8.26 6.99
CA SER A 179 -16.09 6.82 7.08
C SER A 179 -15.06 5.93 6.36
N GLU A 180 -14.06 6.54 5.73
CA GLU A 180 -13.03 5.85 4.98
C GLU A 180 -11.93 5.38 5.92
N ASP A 181 -12.07 4.16 6.42
CA ASP A 181 -10.91 3.42 6.93
C ASP A 181 -10.10 2.97 5.70
N ILE A 182 -9.21 3.85 5.23
CA ILE A 182 -8.27 3.61 4.11
C ILE A 182 -7.56 2.25 4.31
N TRP A 183 -7.37 1.84 5.56
CA TRP A 183 -6.76 0.59 5.98
C TRP A 183 -7.57 -0.65 5.63
N SER A 184 -8.90 -0.63 5.74
CA SER A 184 -9.73 -1.79 5.39
C SER A 184 -9.80 -2.02 3.88
N ARG A 185 -9.72 -0.96 3.05
CA ARG A 185 -9.59 -1.10 1.59
C ARG A 185 -8.26 -1.74 1.17
N MET A 186 -7.17 -1.35 1.84
CA MET A 186 -5.82 -1.83 1.49
C MET A 186 -5.48 -3.22 2.06
N LEU A 187 -6.15 -3.67 3.13
CA LEU A 187 -5.98 -5.02 3.69
C LEU A 187 -6.70 -6.10 2.87
N MET A 188 -7.82 -5.77 2.23
CA MET A 188 -8.57 -6.70 1.38
C MET A 188 -7.76 -7.18 0.16
N ASP A 189 -6.91 -6.32 -0.39
CA ASP A 189 -6.06 -6.64 -1.56
C ASP A 189 -4.90 -7.60 -1.22
N LYS A 190 -4.53 -7.72 0.06
CA LYS A 190 -3.41 -8.56 0.52
C LYS A 190 -3.79 -10.02 0.79
N ASN A 191 -5.07 -10.36 0.88
CA ASN A 191 -5.49 -11.64 1.45
C ASN A 191 -5.67 -12.78 0.43
N LYS A 192 -5.41 -12.56 -0.86
CA LYS A 192 -5.57 -13.62 -1.90
C LYS A 192 -4.43 -13.59 -2.92
N VAL A 193 -3.43 -14.45 -2.73
CA VAL A 193 -2.49 -14.81 -3.80
C VAL A 193 -2.62 -16.32 -4.06
N GLY A 194 -3.68 -16.68 -4.78
CA GLY A 194 -3.95 -18.08 -5.15
C GLY A 194 -3.17 -18.53 -6.39
N LEU A 195 -3.15 -19.85 -6.61
CA LEU A 195 -2.77 -20.48 -7.89
C LEU A 195 -3.79 -20.20 -9.01
N TYR A 196 -5.02 -19.86 -8.61
CA TYR A 196 -6.08 -19.36 -9.47
C TYR A 196 -6.36 -17.90 -9.12
N ALA A 197 -5.54 -16.99 -9.64
CA ALA A 197 -5.90 -15.57 -9.72
C ALA A 197 -6.87 -15.31 -10.89
N ASN A 198 -7.60 -16.32 -11.34
CA ASN A 198 -8.75 -16.19 -12.22
C ASN A 198 -9.99 -16.11 -11.35
N ASN A 199 -10.34 -14.90 -10.96
CA ASN A 199 -11.68 -14.34 -11.11
C ASN A 199 -11.74 -13.06 -10.29
N SER A 200 -11.68 -11.95 -11.02
CA SER A 200 -12.30 -10.69 -10.64
C SER A 200 -12.07 -10.28 -9.19
N SER A 201 -11.03 -9.49 -8.97
CA SER A 201 -11.14 -8.34 -8.07
C SER A 201 -12.25 -7.41 -8.60
N ARG A 202 -13.51 -7.88 -8.60
CA ARG A 202 -14.66 -7.00 -8.46
C ARG A 202 -14.54 -6.49 -7.05
N VAL A 203 -13.73 -5.45 -6.90
CA VAL A 203 -13.96 -4.40 -5.93
C VAL A 203 -15.42 -4.02 -6.16
N HIS A 204 -16.32 -4.64 -5.41
CA HIS A 204 -17.68 -4.16 -5.34
C HIS A 204 -17.52 -2.72 -4.88
N ASN A 205 -17.79 -1.79 -5.79
CA ASN A 205 -18.15 -0.43 -5.46
C ASN A 205 -19.39 -0.56 -4.58
N ILE A 206 -19.17 -0.78 -3.28
CA ILE A 206 -20.23 -0.69 -2.29
C ILE A 206 -20.66 0.77 -2.38
N PRO A 207 -21.88 1.06 -2.86
CA PRO A 207 -22.33 2.43 -2.96
C PRO A 207 -22.27 3.03 -1.56
N LEU A 208 -21.48 4.10 -1.46
CA LEU A 208 -21.27 4.87 -0.26
C LEU A 208 -22.64 5.31 0.26
N LYS A 209 -23.07 4.80 1.42
CA LYS A 209 -24.01 5.56 2.24
C LYS A 209 -23.19 6.70 2.85
N PRO A 210 -23.43 7.97 2.47
CA PRO A 210 -22.84 9.09 3.20
C PRO A 210 -23.23 8.93 4.66
N ALA A 211 -22.26 9.10 5.57
CA ALA A 211 -22.56 9.07 7.00
C ALA A 211 -23.64 10.12 7.28
N GLU A 212 -24.85 9.63 7.58
CA GLU A 212 -26.05 10.43 7.87
C GLU A 212 -25.87 11.16 9.20
N PHE A 213 -25.13 12.28 9.21
CA PHE A 213 -25.29 13.34 10.21
C PHE A 213 -24.89 14.68 9.59
N SER A 214 -25.70 15.14 8.64
CA SER A 214 -25.58 16.47 8.03
C SER A 214 -26.42 17.56 8.72
N ASN A 215 -27.06 17.27 9.86
CA ASN A 215 -27.86 18.27 10.58
C ASN A 215 -27.12 18.86 11.79
N VAL A 216 -25.83 19.18 11.63
CA VAL A 216 -25.19 20.14 12.52
C VAL A 216 -25.69 21.50 12.07
N GLY A 217 -26.68 22.06 12.78
CA GLY A 217 -27.33 23.32 12.42
C GLY A 217 -26.31 24.42 12.06
N THR A 218 -26.64 25.24 11.07
CA THR A 218 -25.84 26.41 10.71
C THR A 218 -26.11 27.55 11.67
N ILE A 219 -25.08 28.31 12.02
CA ILE A 219 -25.21 29.56 12.78
C ILE A 219 -24.79 30.70 11.85
N ASP A 220 -25.52 31.81 11.92
CA ASP A 220 -25.07 33.07 11.31
C ASP A 220 -24.05 33.74 12.23
N PHE A 221 -22.82 33.85 11.73
CA PHE A 221 -21.70 34.47 12.41
C PHE A 221 -21.25 35.68 11.59
N PHE A 222 -21.64 36.88 12.00
CA PHE A 222 -21.33 38.14 11.30
C PHE A 222 -21.74 38.15 9.80
N GLY A 223 -22.90 37.59 9.46
CA GLY A 223 -23.42 37.51 8.08
C GLY A 223 -22.90 36.30 7.29
N TYR A 224 -22.08 35.46 7.93
CA TYR A 224 -21.52 34.25 7.35
C TYR A 224 -22.15 33.00 7.96
N LYS A 225 -22.77 32.17 7.13
CA LYS A 225 -23.44 30.93 7.54
C LYS A 225 -22.41 29.82 7.75
N ALA A 226 -22.09 29.55 9.00
CA ALA A 226 -21.07 28.58 9.37
C ALA A 226 -21.64 27.36 10.08
N LYS A 227 -20.92 26.24 10.03
CA LYS A 227 -21.28 25.04 10.81
C LYS A 227 -21.12 25.32 12.30
N ARG A 228 -22.15 25.03 13.11
CA ARG A 228 -22.11 25.23 14.58
C ARG A 228 -20.89 24.59 15.25
N TRP A 229 -20.52 23.38 14.82
CA TRP A 229 -19.35 22.69 15.37
C TRP A 229 -18.05 23.44 15.08
N SER A 230 -17.86 23.93 13.86
CA SER A 230 -16.68 24.70 13.48
C SER A 230 -16.54 26.00 14.28
N VAL A 231 -17.65 26.68 14.57
CA VAL A 231 -17.67 27.85 15.48
C VAL A 231 -17.22 27.46 16.89
N ILE A 232 -17.80 26.40 17.46
CA ILE A 232 -17.45 25.93 18.81
C ILE A 232 -15.97 25.54 18.88
N SER A 233 -15.50 24.73 17.94
CA SER A 233 -14.11 24.27 17.89
C SER A 233 -13.13 25.42 17.71
N PHE A 234 -13.45 26.39 16.85
CA PHE A 234 -12.65 27.60 16.68
C PHE A 234 -12.50 28.36 18.00
N CYS A 235 -13.61 28.62 18.70
CA CYS A 235 -13.60 29.33 19.97
C CYS A 235 -12.78 28.60 21.04
N VAL A 236 -12.93 27.27 21.16
CA VAL A 236 -12.18 26.46 22.13
C VAL A 236 -10.67 26.48 21.84
N ILE A 237 -10.29 26.33 20.56
CA ILE A 237 -8.88 26.37 20.15
C ILE A 237 -8.30 27.77 20.40
N HIS A 238 -9.03 28.82 20.04
CA HIS A 238 -8.59 30.20 20.20
C HIS A 238 -8.42 30.57 21.68
N LEU A 239 -9.34 30.13 22.54
CA LEU A 239 -9.22 30.24 23.99
C LEU A 239 -7.98 29.50 24.51
N GLY A 240 -7.74 28.28 24.05
CA GLY A 240 -6.55 27.50 24.41
C GLY A 240 -5.25 28.22 24.03
N ILE A 241 -5.15 28.75 22.82
CA ILE A 241 -4.00 29.54 22.36
C ILE A 241 -3.82 30.78 23.26
N SER A 242 -4.91 31.46 23.60
CA SER A 242 -4.88 32.65 24.45
C SER A 242 -4.37 32.33 25.86
N ILE A 243 -4.81 31.21 26.45
CA ILE A 243 -4.31 30.73 27.75
C ILE A 243 -2.80 30.47 27.66
N VAL A 244 -2.33 29.75 26.63
CA VAL A 244 -0.91 29.47 26.42
C VAL A 244 -0.11 30.77 26.34
N PHE A 245 -0.57 31.75 25.56
CA PHE A 245 0.12 33.05 25.44
C PHE A 245 0.20 33.79 26.78
N ILE A 246 -0.87 33.76 27.58
CA ILE A 246 -0.87 34.37 28.93
C ILE A 246 0.11 33.64 29.84
N THR A 247 0.06 32.30 29.91
CA THR A 247 0.92 31.49 30.79
C THR A 247 2.40 31.67 30.47
N TYR A 248 2.77 31.73 29.19
CA TYR A 248 4.16 31.94 28.75
C TYR A 248 4.56 33.42 28.62
N GLN A 249 3.69 34.34 29.05
CA GLN A 249 3.88 35.80 28.90
C GLN A 249 4.25 36.23 27.47
N TYR A 250 3.81 35.46 26.47
CA TYR A 250 4.09 35.72 25.09
C TYR A 250 3.19 36.86 24.59
N LYS A 251 3.80 38.02 24.34
CA LYS A 251 3.09 39.24 23.93
C LYS A 251 3.55 39.68 22.54
N PRO A 252 3.10 39.01 21.46
CA PRO A 252 3.51 39.40 20.12
C PRO A 252 2.96 40.80 19.79
N SER A 253 3.86 41.69 19.36
CA SER A 253 3.57 43.09 19.07
C SER A 253 2.45 43.27 18.04
N LEU A 254 2.38 42.38 17.04
CA LEU A 254 1.36 42.38 15.99
C LEU A 254 -0.04 42.07 16.53
N LEU A 255 -0.21 41.06 17.38
CA LEU A 255 -1.52 40.77 17.97
C LEU A 255 -1.96 41.88 18.92
N LYS A 256 -1.03 42.45 19.69
CA LYS A 256 -1.33 43.60 20.55
C LYS A 256 -1.84 44.80 19.73
N PHE A 257 -1.22 45.06 18.58
CA PHE A 257 -1.67 46.09 17.65
C PHE A 257 -3.07 45.80 17.09
N LEU A 258 -3.31 44.56 16.64
CA LEU A 258 -4.61 44.14 16.12
C LEU A 258 -5.72 44.25 17.17
N PHE A 259 -5.46 43.80 18.41
CA PHE A 259 -6.45 43.80 19.51
C PHE A 259 -6.70 45.18 20.13
N ASN A 260 -5.79 46.14 19.94
CA ASN A 260 -6.01 47.53 20.37
C ASN A 260 -6.97 48.30 19.44
N ASN A 261 -7.35 47.73 18.29
CA ASN A 261 -8.25 48.34 17.34
C ASN A 261 -9.45 47.40 17.07
N ASN A 262 -10.66 47.86 17.39
CA ASN A 262 -11.88 47.06 17.28
C ASN A 262 -12.16 46.57 15.84
N PHE A 263 -11.88 47.41 14.83
CA PHE A 263 -12.07 47.04 13.44
C PHE A 263 -11.08 45.96 13.01
N LEU A 264 -9.79 46.13 13.32
CA LEU A 264 -8.76 45.13 13.00
C LEU A 264 -8.98 43.79 13.74
N THR A 265 -9.48 43.86 14.98
CA THR A 265 -9.87 42.66 15.74
C THR A 265 -10.98 41.90 15.03
N LEU A 266 -12.01 42.60 14.55
CA LEU A 266 -13.13 41.99 13.83
C LEU A 266 -12.66 41.38 12.50
N CYS A 267 -11.83 42.09 11.73
CA CYS A 267 -11.21 41.55 10.51
C CYS A 267 -10.38 40.31 10.80
N TYR A 268 -9.57 40.31 11.86
CA TYR A 268 -8.77 39.17 12.27
C TYR A 268 -9.64 37.95 12.59
N ILE A 269 -10.73 38.13 13.34
CA ILE A 269 -11.63 37.04 13.70
C ILE A 269 -12.30 36.44 12.45
N VAL A 270 -12.85 37.30 11.57
CA VAL A 270 -13.52 36.84 10.34
C VAL A 270 -12.57 36.11 9.43
N VAL A 271 -11.37 36.66 9.17
CA VAL A 271 -10.38 36.04 8.29
C VAL A 271 -9.87 34.74 8.89
N SER A 272 -9.51 34.72 10.19
CA SER A 272 -9.02 33.53 10.86
C SER A 272 -10.07 32.42 10.88
N PHE A 273 -11.34 32.78 11.08
CA PHE A 273 -12.44 31.83 11.06
C PHE A 273 -12.68 31.25 9.66
N ALA A 274 -12.67 32.09 8.61
CA ALA A 274 -12.78 31.63 7.23
C ALA A 274 -11.64 30.65 6.85
N PHE A 275 -10.41 30.96 7.27
CA PHE A 275 -9.27 30.05 7.14
C PHE A 275 -9.49 28.73 7.88
N PHE A 276 -10.02 28.80 9.11
CA PHE A 276 -10.26 27.64 9.95
C PHE A 276 -11.37 26.72 9.42
N GLU A 277 -12.46 27.27 8.88
CA GLU A 277 -13.59 26.46 8.40
C GLU A 277 -13.36 25.92 6.98
N SER A 278 -12.73 26.69 6.09
CA SER A 278 -12.58 26.28 4.69
C SER A 278 -11.22 25.64 4.43
N LEU A 279 -10.13 26.37 4.70
CA LEU A 279 -8.80 26.01 4.20
C LEU A 279 -8.19 24.83 4.96
N ILE A 280 -8.35 24.80 6.29
CA ILE A 280 -7.79 23.70 7.11
C ILE A 280 -8.48 22.36 6.78
N PRO A 281 -9.82 22.25 6.74
CA PRO A 281 -10.45 20.98 6.38
C PRO A 281 -10.13 20.51 4.96
N GLU A 282 -10.05 21.43 4.00
CA GLU A 282 -9.71 21.09 2.62
C GLU A 282 -8.28 20.55 2.49
N THR A 283 -7.31 21.21 3.13
CA THR A 283 -5.92 20.75 3.14
C THR A 283 -5.77 19.40 3.85
N LEU A 284 -6.45 19.20 4.99
CA LEU A 284 -6.48 17.92 5.70
C LEU A 284 -7.08 16.80 4.84
N LYS A 285 -8.17 17.05 4.11
CA LYS A 285 -8.76 16.07 3.19
C LYS A 285 -7.81 15.69 2.05
N ILE A 286 -7.10 16.65 1.49
CA ILE A 286 -6.09 16.37 0.45
C ILE A 286 -4.96 15.50 1.01
N LEU A 287 -4.50 15.80 2.22
CA LEU A 287 -3.48 15.03 2.92
C LEU A 287 -3.93 13.58 3.20
N THR A 288 -5.11 13.39 3.78
CA THR A 288 -5.64 12.06 4.12
C THR A 288 -6.01 11.24 2.88
N ASN A 289 -6.62 11.85 1.86
CA ASN A 289 -7.21 11.09 0.76
C ASN A 289 -6.23 10.88 -0.42
N LYS A 290 -5.24 11.75 -0.59
CA LYS A 290 -4.29 11.68 -1.72
C LYS A 290 -2.87 11.41 -1.28
N PHE A 291 -2.37 12.16 -0.30
CA PHE A 291 -0.95 12.14 0.04
C PHE A 291 -0.56 10.90 0.85
N ILE A 292 -1.28 10.61 1.93
CA ILE A 292 -1.02 9.46 2.80
C ILE A 292 -1.12 8.13 2.04
N PRO A 293 -2.19 7.85 1.25
CA PRO A 293 -2.28 6.64 0.46
C PRO A 293 -1.12 6.48 -0.53
N ASN A 294 -0.69 7.57 -1.17
CA ASN A 294 0.41 7.54 -2.14
C ASN A 294 1.76 7.24 -1.46
N ILE A 295 2.05 7.89 -0.33
CA ILE A 295 3.25 7.60 0.48
C ILE A 295 3.23 6.17 0.99
N PHE A 296 2.08 5.73 1.51
CA PHE A 296 1.92 4.37 2.00
C PHE A 296 2.16 3.34 0.91
N ASN A 297 1.55 3.51 -0.26
CA ASN A 297 1.75 2.63 -1.41
C ASN A 297 3.23 2.60 -1.81
N LYS A 298 3.88 3.76 -1.90
CA LYS A 298 5.32 3.83 -2.21
C LYS A 298 6.20 3.13 -1.18
N ILE A 299 5.81 3.09 0.10
CA ILE A 299 6.58 2.49 1.18
C ILE A 299 6.33 0.98 1.28
N VAL A 300 5.08 0.55 1.20
CA VAL A 300 4.68 -0.86 1.32
C VAL A 300 4.98 -1.64 0.06
N PHE A 301 4.74 -1.06 -1.12
CA PHE A 301 5.09 -1.68 -2.41
C PHE A 301 6.53 -1.37 -2.83
N LYS A 302 7.32 -0.70 -1.99
CA LYS A 302 8.77 -0.61 -2.23
C LYS A 302 9.31 -2.04 -2.19
N SER A 303 9.73 -2.55 -3.34
CA SER A 303 10.48 -3.79 -3.38
C SER A 303 11.74 -3.58 -2.52
N ILE A 304 11.84 -4.34 -1.44
CA ILE A 304 13.03 -4.30 -0.61
C ILE A 304 14.07 -5.10 -1.38
N LYS A 305 14.95 -4.40 -2.11
CA LYS A 305 16.13 -5.02 -2.72
C LYS A 305 16.92 -5.74 -1.64
N VAL A 306 16.99 -7.07 -1.76
CA VAL A 306 17.69 -8.01 -0.87
C VAL A 306 19.19 -8.00 -1.14
#